data_AF-A0A843SWH2-F1
#
_entry.id   AF-A0A843SWH2-F1
#
_cell.length_a   1.000
_cell.length_b   1.000
_cell.length_c   1.000
_cell.angle_alpha   90.00
_cell.angle_beta   90.00
_cell.angle_gamma   90.00
#
_symmetry.space_group_name_H-M   'P 1'
#
loop_
_entity.id
_entity.type
_entity.pdbx_description
1 polymer ?
#
loop_
_entity_poly.entity_id
_entity_poly.type
_entity_poly.pdbx_seq_one_letter_code
_entity_poly.pdbx_strand_id
1 'polypeptide(L)'
;MLQVVLEKLRALGSLVREFYIAPHRGVVAREKRDEDDLFMLLVFSEMMGIPNPASYYTLEMQPILYERFHDWHTRMGMEKSPLEGFRCC
;
A
#
# COMPACT_ATOMS: atom_id res chain seq x y z
N MET A 1 26.22 32.19 -17.88
CA MET A 1 25.04 32.98 -17.49
C MET A 1 23.73 32.20 -17.69
N LEU A 2 23.44 31.73 -18.92
CA LEU A 2 22.21 31.00 -19.25
C LEU A 2 22.01 29.70 -18.42
N GLN A 3 23.08 28.92 -18.23
CA GLN A 3 23.05 27.66 -17.45
C GLN A 3 22.67 27.90 -15.97
N VAL A 4 23.25 28.92 -15.34
CA VAL A 4 22.97 29.28 -13.94
C VAL A 4 21.52 29.74 -13.77
N VAL A 5 20.97 30.47 -14.74
CA VAL A 5 19.57 30.90 -14.72
C VAL A 5 18.63 29.70 -14.84
N LEU A 6 18.94 28.74 -15.73
CA LEU A 6 18.15 27.51 -15.89
C LEU A 6 18.16 26.64 -14.63
N GLU A 7 19.31 26.51 -13.96
CA GLU A 7 19.41 25.79 -12.68
C GLU A 7 18.57 26.46 -11.58
N LYS A 8 18.63 27.79 -11.47
CA LYS A 8 17.82 28.53 -10.49
C LYS A 8 16.32 28.40 -10.77
N LEU A 9 15.90 28.42 -12.03
CA LEU A 9 14.51 28.20 -12.40
C LEU A 9 14.04 26.77 -12.07
N ARG A 10 14.88 25.76 -12.28
CA ARG A 10 14.58 24.37 -11.88
C ARG A 10 14.47 24.24 -10.37
N ALA A 11 15.38 24.85 -9.62
CA ALA A 11 15.35 24.84 -8.15
C ALA A 11 14.12 25.57 -7.60
N LEU A 12 13.72 26.70 -8.21
CA LEU A 12 12.49 27.39 -7.85
C LEU A 12 11.26 26.49 -8.12
N GLY A 13 11.23 25.80 -9.26
CA GLY A 13 10.16 24.86 -9.60
C GLY A 13 10.03 23.68 -8.63
N SER A 14 11.15 23.12 -8.13
CA SER A 14 11.10 22.06 -7.12
C SER A 14 10.59 22.57 -5.78
N LEU A 15 10.99 23.77 -5.36
CA LEU A 15 10.52 24.38 -4.10
C LEU A 15 9.02 24.67 -4.13
N VAL A 16 8.51 25.22 -5.23
CA VAL A 16 7.06 25.48 -5.39
C VAL A 16 6.27 24.18 -5.37
N ARG A 17 6.78 23.13 -6.03
CA ARG A 17 6.16 21.80 -6.02
C ARG A 17 6.15 21.21 -4.61
N GLU A 18 7.24 21.31 -3.88
CA GLU A 18 7.35 20.78 -2.53
C GLU A 18 6.44 21.53 -1.55
N PHE A 19 6.36 22.87 -1.66
CA PHE A 19 5.43 23.68 -0.88
C PHE A 19 3.97 23.25 -1.10
N TYR A 20 3.60 22.91 -2.34
CA TYR A 20 2.25 22.45 -2.66
C TYR A 20 1.96 21.02 -2.19
N ILE A 21 2.92 20.09 -2.34
CA ILE A 21 2.71 18.67 -2.00
C ILE A 21 2.83 18.40 -0.50
N ALA A 22 3.70 19.12 0.21
CA ALA A 22 4.06 18.84 1.60
C ALA A 22 2.86 18.74 2.57
N PRO A 23 1.81 19.59 2.47
CA PRO A 23 0.63 19.46 3.35
C PRO A 23 -0.17 18.17 3.09
N HIS A 24 -0.20 17.69 1.85
CA HIS A 24 -1.03 16.57 1.42
C HIS A 24 -0.36 15.20 1.58
N ARG A 25 0.95 15.15 1.84
CA ARG A 25 1.71 13.89 1.95
C ARG A 25 1.11 12.89 2.94
N GLY A 26 0.55 13.39 4.05
CA GLY A 26 -0.06 12.54 5.08
C GLY A 26 -1.34 11.87 4.59
N VAL A 27 -2.19 12.65 3.90
CA VAL A 27 -3.43 12.13 3.30
C VAL A 27 -3.09 11.14 2.19
N VAL A 28 -2.18 11.49 1.28
CA VAL A 28 -1.76 10.57 0.21
C VAL A 28 -1.18 9.27 0.77
N ALA A 29 -0.37 9.34 1.83
CA ALA A 29 0.17 8.15 2.48
C ALA A 29 -0.91 7.31 3.17
N ARG A 30 -1.97 7.95 3.69
CA ARG A 30 -3.14 7.25 4.25
C ARG A 30 -3.93 6.55 3.15
N GLU A 31 -4.33 7.27 2.10
CA GLU A 31 -5.08 6.69 0.97
C GLU A 31 -4.35 5.51 0.35
N LYS A 32 -3.03 5.64 0.16
CA LYS A 32 -2.21 4.53 -0.34
C LYS A 32 -2.23 3.31 0.59
N ARG A 33 -2.21 3.53 1.92
CA ARG A 33 -2.31 2.42 2.89
C ARG A 33 -3.70 1.78 2.86
N ASP A 34 -4.76 2.58 2.77
CA ASP A 34 -6.13 2.10 2.70
C ASP A 34 -6.36 1.27 1.41
N GLU A 35 -5.75 1.68 0.29
CA GLU A 35 -5.75 0.93 -0.98
C GLU A 35 -4.96 -0.39 -0.88
N ASP A 36 -3.75 -0.35 -0.30
CA ASP A 36 -2.94 -1.56 -0.05
C ASP A 36 -3.69 -2.56 0.85
N ASP A 37 -4.36 -2.05 1.89
CA ASP A 37 -5.10 -2.83 2.87
C ASP A 37 -6.37 -3.45 2.24
N LEU A 38 -7.06 -2.73 1.36
CA LEU A 38 -8.17 -3.23 0.54
C LEU A 38 -7.71 -4.32 -0.44
N PHE A 39 -6.54 -4.13 -1.06
CA PHE A 39 -5.97 -5.13 -1.96
C PHE A 39 -5.64 -6.43 -1.24
N MET A 40 -5.00 -6.33 -0.07
CA MET A 40 -4.75 -7.50 0.80
C MET A 40 -6.06 -8.19 1.20
N LEU A 41 -7.09 -7.43 1.58
CA LEU A 41 -8.41 -7.97 1.88
C LEU A 41 -8.98 -8.77 0.70
N LEU A 42 -8.91 -8.22 -0.52
CA LEU A 42 -9.38 -8.91 -1.72
C LEU A 42 -8.63 -10.23 -1.92
N VAL A 43 -7.31 -10.22 -1.83
CA VAL A 43 -6.48 -11.41 -2.07
C VAL A 43 -6.72 -12.51 -1.02
N PHE A 44 -6.93 -12.15 0.24
CA PHE A 44 -7.09 -13.10 1.36
C PHE A 44 -8.54 -13.34 1.79
N SER A 45 -9.51 -12.71 1.13
CA SER A 45 -10.95 -12.79 1.42
C SER A 45 -11.48 -14.23 1.53
N GLU A 46 -11.08 -15.12 0.62
CA GLU A 46 -11.53 -16.51 0.62
C GLU A 46 -11.11 -17.28 1.88
N MET A 47 -9.92 -16.99 2.41
CA MET A 47 -9.43 -17.63 3.63
C MET A 47 -10.20 -17.19 4.87
N MET A 48 -10.86 -16.03 4.80
CA MET A 48 -11.81 -15.56 5.81
C MET A 48 -13.24 -16.07 5.57
N GLY A 49 -13.45 -16.91 4.56
CA GLY A 49 -14.78 -17.41 4.17
C GLY A 49 -15.62 -16.39 3.40
N ILE A 50 -15.02 -15.28 2.95
CA ILE A 50 -15.70 -14.28 2.12
C ILE A 50 -15.53 -14.70 0.65
N PRO A 51 -16.61 -15.01 -0.07
CA PRO A 51 -16.51 -15.43 -1.46
C PRO A 51 -15.96 -14.29 -2.32
N ASN A 52 -14.96 -14.59 -3.15
CA ASN A 52 -14.34 -13.61 -4.04
C ASN A 52 -14.49 -14.02 -5.51
N PRO A 53 -15.07 -13.17 -6.38
CA PRO A 53 -15.22 -13.48 -7.80
C PRO A 53 -13.88 -13.49 -8.56
N ALA A 54 -12.83 -12.89 -8.01
CA ALA A 54 -11.51 -12.76 -8.62
C ALA A 54 -10.48 -13.74 -8.06
N SER A 55 -10.88 -14.69 -7.21
CA SER A 55 -9.95 -15.58 -6.49
C SER A 55 -9.00 -16.36 -7.39
N TYR A 56 -9.52 -16.82 -8.53
CA TYR A 56 -8.73 -17.52 -9.53
C TYR A 56 -7.53 -16.67 -10.01
N TYR A 57 -7.72 -15.36 -10.16
CA TYR A 57 -6.68 -14.43 -10.58
C TYR A 57 -5.76 -14.00 -9.44
N THR A 58 -6.25 -13.98 -8.21
CA THR A 58 -5.47 -13.54 -7.04
C THR A 58 -4.63 -14.66 -6.42
N LEU A 59 -4.88 -15.93 -6.79
CA LEU A 59 -4.20 -17.09 -6.21
C LEU A 59 -2.68 -17.02 -6.35
N GLU A 60 -2.20 -16.60 -7.53
CA GLU A 60 -0.77 -16.48 -7.84
C GLU A 60 -0.07 -15.35 -7.05
N MET A 61 -0.85 -14.37 -6.56
CA MET A 61 -0.32 -13.23 -5.81
C MET A 61 -0.15 -13.56 -4.32
N GLN A 62 -0.92 -14.50 -3.78
CA GLN A 62 -0.87 -14.86 -2.36
C GLN A 62 0.55 -15.22 -1.86
N PRO A 63 1.35 -16.05 -2.57
CA PRO A 63 2.71 -16.39 -2.14
C PRO A 63 3.62 -15.17 -1.97
N ILE A 64 3.47 -14.19 -2.86
CA ILE A 64 4.29 -12.97 -2.88
C ILE A 64 3.90 -12.05 -1.73
N LEU A 65 2.63 -12.04 -1.33
CA LEU A 65 2.11 -11.15 -0.30
C LEU A 65 2.24 -11.72 1.12
N TYR A 66 2.63 -12.98 1.28
CA TYR A 66 2.82 -13.58 2.61
C TYR A 66 3.83 -12.83 3.49
N GLU A 67 4.90 -12.28 2.90
CA GLU A 67 5.89 -11.49 3.65
C GLU A 67 5.27 -10.26 4.31
N ARG A 68 4.23 -9.68 3.71
CA ARG A 68 3.53 -8.48 4.18
C ARG A 68 2.29 -8.82 5.03
N PHE A 69 1.94 -10.10 5.12
CA PHE A 69 0.70 -10.55 5.75
C PHE A 69 0.68 -10.29 7.26
N HIS A 70 1.78 -10.57 7.95
CA HIS A 70 1.89 -10.38 9.40
C HIS A 70 1.54 -8.94 9.82
N ASP A 71 2.16 -7.97 9.15
CA ASP A 71 1.94 -6.56 9.43
C ASP A 71 0.52 -6.14 9.07
N TRP A 72 -0.06 -6.70 8.00
CA TRP A 72 -1.42 -6.38 7.56
C TRP A 72 -2.48 -6.90 8.54
N HIS A 73 -2.46 -8.19 8.91
CA HIS A 73 -3.51 -8.74 9.78
C HIS A 73 -3.45 -8.12 11.19
N THR A 74 -2.25 -7.79 11.65
CA THR A 74 -2.05 -7.05 12.92
C THR A 74 -2.62 -5.64 12.84
N ARG A 75 -2.42 -4.91 11.73
CA ARG A 75 -3.04 -3.59 11.52
C ARG A 75 -4.55 -3.66 11.43
N MET A 76 -5.09 -4.75 10.87
CA MET A 76 -6.53 -5.01 10.81
C MET A 76 -7.13 -5.36 12.17
N GLY A 77 -6.31 -5.52 13.22
CA GLY A 77 -6.77 -5.85 14.57
C GLY A 77 -7.25 -7.29 14.71
N MET A 78 -6.78 -8.19 13.84
CA MET A 78 -7.11 -9.62 13.92
C MET A 78 -6.31 -10.27 15.05
N GLU A 79 -6.97 -10.93 16.00
CA GLU A 79 -6.28 -11.63 17.10
C GLU A 79 -5.48 -12.85 16.61
N LYS A 80 -5.96 -13.49 15.54
CA LYS A 80 -5.33 -14.66 14.92
C LYS A 80 -5.35 -14.54 13.41
N SER A 81 -4.32 -15.10 12.79
CA SER A 81 -4.24 -15.27 11.34
C SER A 81 -5.45 -16.05 10.81
N PRO A 82 -6.17 -15.53 9.80
CA PRO A 82 -7.23 -16.28 9.11
C PRO A 82 -6.70 -17.40 8.20
N LEU A 83 -5.38 -17.53 8.01
CA LEU A 83 -4.79 -18.58 7.18
C LEU A 83 -4.92 -19.95 7.87
N GLU A 84 -5.74 -20.84 7.30
CA GLU A 84 -5.79 -22.24 7.73
C GLU A 84 -4.56 -23.00 7.21
N GLY A 85 -3.77 -23.59 8.12
CA GLY A 85 -2.59 -24.40 7.76
C GLY A 85 -1.24 -23.69 7.84
N PHE A 86 -1.22 -22.35 7.96
CA PHE A 86 0.00 -21.59 8.22
C PHE A 86 -0.17 -20.71 9.45
N ARG A 87 0.68 -20.93 10.46
CA ARG A 87 0.71 -20.09 11.67
C ARG A 87 1.52 -18.83 11.39
N CYS A 88 0.82 -17.74 11.07
CA CYS A 88 1.37 -16.41 11.23
C CYS A 88 1.08 -16.00 12.68
N CYS A 89 2.14 -15.92 13.49
CA CYS A 89 2.19 -15.89 14.96
C CYS A 89 2.22 -17.28 15.65
#